data_AF-A0A6B0XPZ2-F1
#
_entry.id   AF-A0A6B0XPZ2-F1
#
_cell.length_a   1.000
_cell.length_b   1.000
_cell.length_c   1.000
_cell.angle_alpha   90.00
_cell.angle_beta   90.00
_cell.angle_gamma   90.00
#
_symmetry.space_group_name_H-M   'P 1'
#
loop_
_entity.id
_entity.type
_entity.pdbx_description
1 polymer ?
#
loop_
_entity_poly.entity_id
_entity_poly.type
_entity_poly.pdbx_seq_one_letter_code
_entity_poly.pdbx_strand_id
1 'polypeptide(L)'
;MLVADADDERVAMVAEAVSFWNGTVSELGLAGPFSEPGHQAPPEELRPFENYAHQLSQLAGRLDSSTPGPQPPEALLRVDAEVVVLLSAQSLMPFAWPYGDDGRYFVAIPSGDERDNVVRNVIAHEFGHVLGLKHIRQPGVLMCQPCDTSARSSNHPRFLPLTDLDRERLRSFLGGTEP
;
A
#
# COMPACT_ATOMS: atom_id res chain seq x y z
N MET A 1 -8.09 3.71 -6.79
CA MET A 1 -8.57 2.76 -7.82
C MET A 1 -7.98 1.39 -7.54
N LEU A 2 -8.77 0.33 -7.73
CA LEU A 2 -8.29 -1.04 -7.62
C LEU A 2 -8.08 -1.64 -9.03
N VAL A 3 -6.99 -2.36 -9.21
CA VAL A 3 -6.62 -3.03 -10.46
C VAL A 3 -6.41 -4.50 -10.08
N ALA A 4 -7.39 -5.34 -10.39
CA ALA A 4 -7.45 -6.71 -9.90
C ALA A 4 -8.32 -7.56 -10.81
N ASP A 5 -8.17 -8.89 -10.72
CA ASP A 5 -9.19 -9.81 -11.22
C ASP A 5 -10.48 -9.68 -10.40
N ALA A 6 -11.62 -9.96 -11.03
CA ALA A 6 -12.95 -9.74 -10.44
C ALA A 6 -13.19 -10.54 -9.15
N ASP A 7 -12.63 -11.75 -9.08
CA ASP A 7 -12.82 -12.70 -7.97
C ASP A 7 -11.64 -12.70 -6.98
N ASP A 8 -10.80 -11.66 -7.00
CA ASP A 8 -9.63 -11.59 -6.14
C ASP A 8 -10.03 -11.39 -4.66
N GLU A 9 -9.76 -12.38 -3.82
CA GLU A 9 -10.11 -12.37 -2.39
C GLU A 9 -9.43 -11.23 -1.62
N ARG A 10 -8.31 -10.69 -2.14
CA ARG A 10 -7.59 -9.56 -1.53
C ARG A 10 -8.35 -8.24 -1.66
N VAL A 11 -9.37 -8.15 -2.53
CA VAL A 11 -10.24 -6.97 -2.65
C VAL A 11 -10.86 -6.61 -1.30
N ALA A 12 -11.37 -7.61 -0.57
CA ALA A 12 -11.93 -7.39 0.77
C ALA A 12 -10.86 -6.91 1.76
N MET A 13 -9.65 -7.45 1.67
CA MET A 13 -8.53 -7.05 2.54
C MET A 13 -8.06 -5.61 2.27
N VAL A 14 -8.16 -5.13 1.03
CA VAL A 14 -7.93 -3.72 0.68
C VAL A 14 -8.98 -2.82 1.34
N ALA A 15 -10.26 -3.19 1.27
CA ALA A 15 -11.32 -2.43 1.92
C ALA A 15 -11.15 -2.39 3.45
N GLU A 16 -10.74 -3.51 4.07
CA GLU A 16 -10.41 -3.56 5.50
C GLU A 16 -9.24 -2.63 5.86
N ALA A 17 -8.20 -2.57 5.03
CA ALA A 17 -7.07 -1.65 5.23
C ALA A 17 -7.47 -0.18 5.09
N VAL A 18 -8.33 0.15 4.12
CA VAL A 18 -8.94 1.50 3.98
C VAL A 18 -9.68 1.86 5.26
N SER A 19 -10.54 0.96 5.76
CA SER A 19 -11.31 1.17 6.99
C SER A 19 -10.42 1.35 8.21
N PHE A 20 -9.38 0.52 8.35
CA PHE A 20 -8.38 0.64 9.41
C PHE A 20 -7.69 2.01 9.41
N TRP A 21 -7.23 2.48 8.25
CA TRP A 21 -6.55 3.77 8.14
C TRP A 21 -7.50 4.95 8.37
N ASN A 22 -8.70 4.92 7.82
CA ASN A 22 -9.71 5.95 8.06
C ASN A 22 -10.08 6.04 9.54
N GLY A 23 -10.28 4.90 10.22
CA GLY A 23 -10.52 4.86 11.66
C GLY A 23 -9.34 5.39 12.47
N THR A 24 -8.13 4.92 12.16
CA THR A 24 -6.89 5.34 12.83
C THR A 24 -6.66 6.84 12.71
N VAL A 25 -6.86 7.42 11.52
CA VAL A 25 -6.68 8.87 11.30
C VAL A 25 -7.81 9.67 11.96
N SER A 26 -9.04 9.15 11.95
CA SER A 26 -10.16 9.77 12.67
C SER A 26 -9.93 9.81 14.19
N GLU A 27 -9.30 8.79 14.79
CA GLU A 27 -8.89 8.81 16.21
C GLU A 27 -7.89 9.92 16.51
N LEU A 28 -7.12 10.36 15.52
CA LEU A 28 -6.19 11.48 15.64
C LEU A 28 -6.89 12.85 15.47
N GLY A 29 -8.20 12.88 15.22
CA GLY A 29 -8.98 14.10 14.98
C GLY A 29 -8.86 14.66 13.56
N LEU A 30 -8.42 13.84 12.61
CA LEU A 30 -8.19 14.22 11.21
C LEU A 30 -9.22 13.56 10.29
N ALA A 31 -9.40 14.11 9.08
CA ALA A 31 -10.26 13.50 8.07
C ALA A 31 -9.63 12.20 7.53
N GLY A 32 -10.45 11.18 7.29
CA GLY A 32 -10.00 9.91 6.72
C GLY A 32 -9.31 10.12 5.36
N PRO A 33 -8.09 9.58 5.15
CA PRO A 33 -7.30 9.91 3.97
C PRO A 33 -7.72 9.15 2.71
N PHE A 34 -8.53 8.08 2.85
CA PHE A 34 -8.90 7.22 1.73
C PHE A 34 -10.41 7.25 1.49
N SER A 35 -10.79 7.38 0.23
CA SER A 35 -12.16 7.06 -0.22
C SER A 35 -12.33 5.55 -0.36
N GLU A 36 -13.58 5.09 -0.43
CA GLU A 36 -13.89 3.70 -0.78
C GLU A 36 -13.18 3.27 -2.08
N PRO A 37 -12.67 2.03 -2.19
CA PRO A 37 -11.99 1.57 -3.39
C PRO A 37 -12.88 1.71 -4.63
N GLY A 38 -12.46 2.60 -5.55
CA GLY A 38 -13.14 2.79 -6.84
C GLY A 38 -12.97 1.61 -7.81
N HIS A 39 -13.72 1.66 -8.92
CA HIS A 39 -13.87 0.65 -9.98
C HIS A 39 -12.62 -0.21 -10.26
N GLN A 40 -12.85 -1.52 -10.42
CA GLN A 40 -11.86 -2.49 -10.90
C GLN A 40 -11.62 -2.29 -12.40
N ALA A 41 -10.35 -2.19 -12.81
CA ALA A 41 -9.98 -2.27 -14.22
C ALA A 41 -10.36 -3.66 -14.79
N PRO A 42 -10.82 -3.76 -16.05
CA PRO A 42 -11.08 -5.05 -16.67
C PRO A 42 -9.78 -5.85 -16.88
N PRO A 43 -9.83 -7.20 -16.88
CA PRO A 43 -8.65 -8.06 -16.97
C PRO A 43 -7.72 -7.77 -18.17
N GLU A 44 -8.28 -7.36 -19.33
CA GLU A 44 -7.48 -7.00 -20.51
C GLU A 44 -6.54 -5.80 -20.28
N GLU A 45 -6.85 -4.95 -19.31
CA GLU A 45 -6.06 -3.76 -18.98
C GLU A 45 -5.03 -4.00 -17.89
N LEU A 46 -4.94 -5.21 -17.31
CA LEU A 46 -4.00 -5.53 -16.21
C LEU A 46 -2.54 -5.55 -16.67
N ARG A 47 -2.26 -5.95 -17.92
CA ARG A 47 -0.90 -6.24 -18.40
C ARG A 47 0.07 -5.06 -18.28
N PRO A 48 -0.28 -3.80 -18.64
CA PRO A 48 0.59 -2.66 -18.42
C PRO A 48 0.96 -2.44 -16.95
N PHE A 49 0.01 -2.62 -16.01
CA PHE A 49 0.26 -2.49 -14.57
C PHE A 49 1.16 -3.62 -14.07
N GLU A 50 0.91 -4.85 -14.50
CA GLU A 50 1.72 -6.03 -14.16
C GLU A 50 3.17 -5.89 -14.63
N ASN A 51 3.38 -5.44 -15.87
CA ASN A 51 4.72 -5.19 -16.40
C ASN A 51 5.44 -4.08 -15.61
N TYR A 52 4.73 -3.02 -15.26
CA TYR A 52 5.29 -1.92 -14.48
C TYR A 52 5.65 -2.36 -13.05
N ALA A 53 4.78 -3.14 -12.41
CA ALA A 53 5.03 -3.71 -11.09
C ALA A 53 6.25 -4.62 -11.09
N HIS A 54 6.41 -5.46 -12.11
CA HIS A 54 7.59 -6.30 -12.28
C HIS A 54 8.87 -5.47 -12.43
N GLN A 55 8.85 -4.40 -13.24
CA GLN A 55 10.03 -3.53 -13.40
C GLN A 55 10.41 -2.85 -12.07
N LEU A 56 9.44 -2.35 -11.32
CA LEU A 56 9.67 -1.74 -10.01
C LEU A 56 10.17 -2.76 -8.99
N SER A 57 9.60 -3.97 -8.94
CA SER A 57 10.02 -4.99 -7.97
C SER A 57 11.46 -5.44 -8.19
N GLN A 58 11.95 -5.44 -9.44
CA GLN A 58 13.35 -5.76 -9.75
C GLN A 58 14.34 -4.66 -9.31
N LEU A 59 13.81 -3.47 -9.01
CA LEU A 59 14.56 -2.33 -8.49
C LEU A 59 14.42 -2.18 -6.98
N ALA A 60 13.43 -2.84 -6.37
CA ALA A 60 13.21 -2.85 -4.93
C ALA A 60 14.47 -3.38 -4.21
N GLY A 61 15.04 -2.54 -3.35
CA GLY A 61 16.32 -2.79 -2.66
C GLY A 61 17.56 -2.15 -3.31
N ARG A 62 17.44 -1.55 -4.50
CA ARG A 62 18.53 -0.81 -5.19
C ARG A 62 18.27 0.68 -5.35
N LEU A 63 17.01 1.09 -5.39
CA LEU A 63 16.59 2.48 -5.47
C LEU A 63 15.89 2.86 -4.17
N ASP A 64 16.20 4.03 -3.62
CA ASP A 64 15.27 4.72 -2.75
C ASP A 64 14.27 5.51 -3.61
N SER A 65 13.19 6.00 -3.01
CA SER A 65 12.17 6.80 -3.72
C SER A 65 12.72 8.12 -4.29
N SER A 66 14.00 8.44 -4.06
CA SER A 66 14.67 9.61 -4.66
C SER A 66 15.33 9.32 -6.00
N THR A 67 15.46 8.04 -6.37
CA THR A 67 16.01 7.66 -7.68
C THR A 67 14.88 7.55 -8.71
N PRO A 68 15.01 8.15 -9.91
CA PRO A 68 13.97 8.06 -10.93
C PRO A 68 13.65 6.60 -11.26
N GLY A 69 12.41 6.19 -10.97
CA GLY A 69 11.91 4.88 -11.33
C GLY A 69 11.72 4.73 -12.84
N PRO A 70 11.35 3.52 -13.32
CA PRO A 70 10.90 3.32 -14.69
C PRO A 70 9.74 4.27 -15.01
N GLN A 71 9.66 4.69 -16.27
CA GLN A 71 8.58 5.54 -16.74
C GLN A 71 7.22 4.83 -16.54
N PRO A 72 6.24 5.46 -15.86
CA PRO A 72 4.90 4.90 -15.72
C PRO A 72 4.23 4.65 -17.08
N PRO A 73 3.49 3.53 -17.25
CA PRO A 73 2.76 3.28 -18.48
C PRO A 73 1.61 4.28 -18.66
N GLU A 74 1.24 4.60 -19.90
CA GLU A 74 0.14 5.54 -20.15
C GLU A 74 -1.19 5.10 -19.53
N ALA A 75 -1.42 3.79 -19.43
CA ALA A 75 -2.60 3.24 -18.75
C ALA A 75 -2.68 3.72 -17.30
N LEU A 76 -1.56 3.73 -16.57
CA LEU A 76 -1.48 4.24 -15.20
C LEU A 76 -1.65 5.77 -15.16
N LEU A 77 -1.05 6.49 -16.12
CA LEU A 77 -1.14 7.96 -16.16
C LEU A 77 -2.55 8.49 -16.44
N ARG A 78 -3.39 7.71 -17.14
CA ARG A 78 -4.79 8.04 -17.43
C ARG A 78 -5.76 7.76 -16.28
N VAL A 79 -5.31 7.06 -15.24
CA VAL A 79 -6.14 6.78 -14.07
C VAL A 79 -6.30 8.06 -13.26
N ASP A 80 -7.54 8.50 -13.10
CA ASP A 80 -7.92 9.63 -12.23
C ASP A 80 -8.06 9.14 -10.78
N ALA A 81 -6.95 8.76 -10.16
CA ALA A 81 -6.87 8.38 -8.76
C ALA A 81 -5.49 8.70 -8.18
N GLU A 82 -5.48 9.18 -6.93
CA GLU A 82 -4.25 9.43 -6.18
C GLU A 82 -3.51 8.14 -5.83
N VAL A 83 -4.26 7.08 -5.53
CA VAL A 83 -3.71 5.75 -5.19
C VAL A 83 -4.29 4.71 -6.13
N VAL A 84 -3.40 4.00 -6.81
CA VAL A 84 -3.72 2.86 -7.68
C VAL A 84 -3.14 1.60 -7.05
N VAL A 85 -4.00 0.66 -6.69
CA VAL A 85 -3.61 -0.60 -6.07
C VAL A 85 -3.74 -1.73 -7.08
N LEU A 86 -2.62 -2.34 -7.47
CA LEU A 86 -2.57 -3.57 -8.24
C LEU A 86 -2.56 -4.77 -7.30
N LEU A 87 -3.58 -5.62 -7.40
CA LEU A 87 -3.56 -6.97 -6.86
C LEU A 87 -2.91 -7.88 -7.90
N SER A 88 -1.59 -7.96 -7.86
CA SER A 88 -0.79 -8.62 -8.89
C SER A 88 -0.97 -10.14 -8.81
N ALA A 89 -1.04 -10.79 -9.97
CA ALA A 89 -0.97 -12.25 -10.08
C ALA A 89 0.48 -12.77 -9.97
N GLN A 90 1.49 -11.90 -10.01
CA GLN A 90 2.90 -12.25 -9.93
C GLN A 90 3.39 -12.37 -8.48
N SER A 91 4.38 -13.24 -8.28
CA SER A 91 5.16 -13.24 -7.05
C SER A 91 6.23 -12.15 -7.12
N LEU A 92 6.00 -11.06 -6.39
CA LEU A 92 6.89 -9.91 -6.29
C LEU A 92 6.99 -9.44 -4.82
N MET A 93 7.99 -8.62 -4.51
CA MET A 93 8.01 -7.92 -3.21
C MET A 93 6.89 -6.88 -3.19
N PRO A 94 6.01 -6.84 -2.17
CA PRO A 94 5.01 -5.78 -2.06
C PRO A 94 5.68 -4.43 -1.90
N PHE A 95 5.05 -3.39 -2.45
CA PHE A 95 5.56 -2.02 -2.34
C PHE A 95 4.47 -0.97 -2.53
N ALA A 96 4.73 0.23 -2.01
CA ALA A 96 4.12 1.48 -2.42
C ALA A 96 5.17 2.39 -3.07
N TRP A 97 4.94 2.78 -4.32
CA TRP A 97 5.89 3.57 -5.10
C TRP A 97 5.26 4.89 -5.57
N PRO A 98 5.84 6.05 -5.25
CA PRO A 98 5.36 7.32 -5.78
C PRO A 98 5.65 7.40 -7.28
N TYR A 99 4.69 7.91 -8.07
CA TYR A 99 4.89 8.11 -9.50
C TYR A 99 4.33 9.47 -9.96
N GLY A 100 5.06 10.09 -10.89
CA GLY A 100 4.80 11.48 -11.29
C GLY A 100 5.13 12.47 -10.17
N ASP A 101 4.79 13.75 -10.39
CA ASP A 101 5.11 14.84 -9.46
C ASP A 101 3.91 15.26 -8.58
N ASP A 102 2.76 14.59 -8.73
CA ASP A 102 1.47 15.02 -8.16
C ASP A 102 1.08 14.26 -6.88
N GLY A 103 2.03 13.64 -6.18
CA GLY A 103 1.74 12.87 -4.96
C GLY A 103 0.96 11.56 -5.20
N ARG A 104 0.97 11.02 -6.43
CA ARG A 104 0.30 9.77 -6.76
C ARG A 104 1.13 8.55 -6.39
N TYR A 105 0.46 7.47 -6.00
CA TYR A 105 1.08 6.22 -5.55
C TYR A 105 0.56 5.00 -6.28
N PHE A 106 1.49 4.16 -6.72
CA PHE A 106 1.23 2.85 -7.29
C PHE A 106 1.63 1.80 -6.26
N VAL A 107 0.66 1.04 -5.78
CA VAL A 107 0.83 0.00 -4.77
C VAL A 107 0.67 -1.35 -5.44
N ALA A 108 1.66 -2.23 -5.31
CA ALA A 108 1.57 -3.60 -5.83
C ALA A 108 1.55 -4.59 -4.68
N ILE A 109 0.51 -5.42 -4.65
CA ILE A 109 0.34 -6.50 -3.67
C ILE A 109 0.44 -7.82 -4.43
N PRO A 110 1.45 -8.66 -4.15
CA PRO A 110 1.67 -9.91 -4.87
C PRO A 110 0.62 -10.96 -4.51
N SER A 111 0.41 -11.91 -5.42
CA SER A 111 -0.26 -13.15 -5.09
C SER A 111 0.70 -14.03 -4.28
N GLY A 112 0.20 -14.87 -3.39
CA GLY A 112 1.05 -15.79 -2.64
C GLY A 112 0.30 -16.67 -1.67
N ASP A 113 1.00 -17.72 -1.21
CA ASP A 113 0.51 -18.69 -0.22
C ASP A 113 0.51 -18.14 1.22
N GLU A 114 0.62 -16.82 1.37
CA GLU A 114 0.63 -16.20 2.69
C GLU A 114 -0.76 -16.28 3.31
N ARG A 115 -0.81 -16.58 4.62
CA ARG A 115 -2.06 -16.58 5.38
C ARG A 115 -2.73 -15.22 5.27
N ASP A 116 -4.06 -15.20 5.18
CA ASP A 116 -4.83 -13.98 4.91
C ASP A 116 -4.50 -12.81 5.85
N ASN A 117 -4.19 -13.07 7.12
CA ASN A 117 -3.85 -11.98 8.05
C ASN A 117 -2.46 -11.38 7.80
N VAL A 118 -1.54 -12.13 7.20
CA VAL A 118 -0.26 -11.60 6.75
C VAL A 118 -0.49 -10.61 5.62
N VAL A 119 -1.27 -11.01 4.61
CA VAL A 119 -1.62 -10.17 3.46
C VAL A 119 -2.35 -8.90 3.89
N ARG A 120 -3.32 -8.99 4.82
CA ARG A 120 -3.98 -7.83 5.43
C ARG A 120 -2.97 -6.82 5.99
N ASN A 121 -2.01 -7.30 6.78
CA ASN A 121 -1.00 -6.43 7.38
C ASN A 121 0.00 -5.88 6.36
N VAL A 122 0.30 -6.62 5.29
CA VAL A 122 1.11 -6.12 4.17
C VAL A 122 0.38 -4.97 3.47
N ILE A 123 -0.89 -5.15 3.13
CA ILE A 123 -1.68 -4.08 2.48
C ILE A 123 -1.74 -2.83 3.36
N ALA A 124 -2.05 -3.00 4.65
CA ALA A 124 -2.07 -1.87 5.58
C ALA A 124 -0.70 -1.21 5.76
N HIS A 125 0.39 -1.98 5.73
CA HIS A 125 1.77 -1.47 5.76
C HIS A 125 2.09 -0.62 4.53
N GLU A 126 1.80 -1.10 3.32
CA GLU A 126 2.04 -0.33 2.10
C GLU A 126 1.21 0.95 2.05
N PHE A 127 -0.02 0.93 2.57
CA PHE A 127 -0.83 2.15 2.71
C PHE A 127 -0.23 3.12 3.73
N GLY A 128 0.47 2.64 4.75
CA GLY A 128 1.26 3.49 5.64
C GLY A 128 2.31 4.30 4.89
N HIS A 129 2.99 3.70 3.90
CA HIS A 129 3.95 4.42 3.05
C HIS A 129 3.30 5.49 2.18
N VAL A 130 2.09 5.24 1.67
CA VAL A 130 1.30 6.26 0.96
C VAL A 130 0.99 7.45 1.88
N LEU A 131 0.77 7.20 3.18
CA LEU A 131 0.55 8.23 4.20
C LEU A 131 1.86 8.81 4.78
N GLY A 132 2.98 8.66 4.08
CA GLY A 132 4.27 9.23 4.46
C GLY A 132 4.98 8.51 5.61
N LEU A 133 4.45 7.39 6.09
CA LEU A 133 5.12 6.60 7.12
C LEU A 133 6.35 5.90 6.59
N LYS A 134 7.35 5.77 7.47
CA LYS A 134 8.63 5.10 7.20
C LYS A 134 8.78 3.94 8.16
N HIS A 135 9.58 2.97 7.75
CA HIS A 135 9.89 1.83 8.58
C HIS A 135 10.39 2.23 9.99
N ILE A 136 10.01 1.43 10.98
CA ILE A 136 10.44 1.48 12.37
C ILE A 136 11.22 0.20 12.68
N ARG A 137 12.39 0.36 13.31
CA ARG A 137 13.22 -0.77 13.74
C ARG A 137 12.69 -1.44 15.01
N GLN A 138 11.46 -1.93 14.93
CA GLN A 138 10.76 -2.60 16.01
C GLN A 138 9.92 -3.75 15.43
N PRO A 139 10.15 -5.00 15.82
CA PRO A 139 9.26 -6.11 15.46
C PRO A 139 7.87 -5.94 16.07
N GLY A 140 6.84 -6.47 15.41
CA GLY A 140 5.48 -6.52 15.96
C GLY A 140 4.68 -5.21 15.89
N VAL A 141 5.15 -4.20 15.16
CA VAL A 141 4.37 -3.00 14.81
C VAL A 141 4.08 -2.98 13.31
N LEU A 142 3.09 -2.18 12.89
CA LEU A 142 2.64 -2.18 11.50
C LEU A 142 3.79 -1.83 10.55
N MET A 143 4.48 -0.70 10.78
CA MET A 143 5.57 -0.20 9.95
C MET A 143 6.93 -0.85 10.25
N CYS A 144 6.98 -2.12 10.66
CA CYS A 144 8.22 -2.76 11.11
C CYS A 144 9.31 -2.92 10.02
N GLN A 145 10.57 -2.87 10.41
CA GLN A 145 11.73 -3.37 9.66
C GLN A 145 12.79 -3.96 10.62
N PRO A 146 13.27 -5.20 10.42
CA PRO A 146 12.77 -6.17 9.45
C PRO A 146 11.33 -6.59 9.79
N CYS A 147 10.56 -6.92 8.75
CA CYS A 147 9.20 -7.41 8.92
C CYS A 147 9.21 -8.82 9.54
N ASP A 148 8.38 -9.04 10.54
CA ASP A 148 8.20 -10.35 11.18
C ASP A 148 6.86 -10.96 10.73
N THR A 149 6.93 -11.95 9.85
CA THR A 149 5.76 -12.68 9.35
C THR A 149 5.01 -13.40 10.47
N SER A 150 5.70 -13.82 11.54
CA SER A 150 5.07 -14.49 12.68
C SER A 150 4.18 -13.54 13.47
N ALA A 151 4.60 -12.27 13.64
CA ALA A 151 3.80 -11.25 14.29
C ALA A 151 2.51 -10.93 13.52
N ARG A 152 2.59 -10.94 12.18
CA ARG A 152 1.45 -10.75 11.28
C ARG A 152 0.52 -11.96 11.20
N SER A 153 1.00 -13.16 11.55
CA SER A 153 0.20 -14.38 11.49
C SER A 153 -0.88 -14.39 12.58
N SER A 154 -2.12 -14.66 12.18
CA SER A 154 -3.27 -14.80 13.08
C SER A 154 -4.37 -15.61 12.38
N ASN A 155 -5.15 -16.36 13.17
CA ASN A 155 -6.36 -17.04 12.68
C ASN A 155 -7.58 -16.11 12.62
N HIS A 156 -7.44 -14.88 13.13
CA HIS A 156 -8.46 -13.84 13.10
C HIS A 156 -7.91 -12.58 12.45
N PRO A 157 -8.71 -11.87 11.62
CA PRO A 157 -8.34 -10.58 11.06
C PRO A 157 -7.94 -9.60 12.16
N ARG A 158 -6.72 -9.07 12.08
CA ARG A 158 -6.19 -8.02 12.96
C ARG A 158 -5.05 -7.28 12.27
N PHE A 159 -4.98 -5.97 12.51
CA PHE A 159 -3.83 -5.16 12.13
C PHE A 159 -2.85 -5.04 13.31
N LEU A 160 -1.56 -5.02 12.99
CA LEU A 160 -0.51 -4.71 13.95
C LEU A 160 -0.64 -3.25 14.42
N PRO A 161 -0.24 -2.96 15.67
CA PRO A 161 -0.37 -1.61 16.21
C PRO A 161 0.59 -0.62 15.54
N LEU A 162 0.20 0.64 15.56
CA LEU A 162 1.09 1.77 15.31
C LEU A 162 1.83 2.17 16.58
N THR A 163 3.04 2.70 16.42
CA THR A 163 3.77 3.37 17.50
C THR A 163 3.30 4.82 17.67
N ASP A 164 3.71 5.46 18.77
CA ASP A 164 3.49 6.89 18.96
C ASP A 164 4.19 7.72 17.86
N LEU A 165 5.38 7.29 17.42
CA LEU A 165 6.12 7.94 16.33
C LEU A 165 5.37 7.86 14.99
N ASP A 166 4.70 6.74 14.71
CA ASP A 166 3.85 6.63 13.51
C ASP A 166 2.69 7.63 13.60
N ARG A 167 2.02 7.69 14.76
CA ARG A 167 0.89 8.61 14.98
C ARG A 167 1.31 10.08 14.88
N GLU A 168 2.48 10.44 15.38
CA GLU A 168 3.06 11.78 15.22
C GLU A 168 3.33 12.11 13.74
N ARG A 169 3.95 11.19 13.00
CA ARG A 169 4.23 11.37 11.57
C ARG A 169 2.96 11.53 10.74
N LEU A 170 1.90 10.76 11.04
CA LEU A 170 0.59 10.92 10.39
C LEU A 170 0.02 12.31 10.61
N ARG A 171 0.10 12.83 11.84
CA ARG A 171 -0.37 14.20 12.14
C ARG A 171 0.42 15.23 11.37
N SER A 172 1.75 15.10 11.30
CA SER A 172 2.57 16.01 10.52
C SER A 172 2.22 15.98 9.03
N PHE A 173 2.16 14.78 8.46
CA PHE A 173 1.92 14.58 7.03
C PHE A 173 0.55 15.06 6.58
N LEU A 174 -0.52 14.66 7.30
CA LEU A 174 -1.90 14.98 6.93
C LEU A 174 -2.38 16.35 7.46
N GLY A 175 -1.80 16.82 8.56
CA GLY A 175 -2.13 18.11 9.16
C GLY A 175 -1.51 19.31 8.44
N GLY A 176 -0.67 19.09 7.41
CA GLY A 176 -0.02 20.18 6.66
C GLY A 176 1.05 20.93 7.44
N THR A 177 1.48 20.41 8.60
CA THR A 177 2.69 20.87 9.27
C THR A 177 3.89 20.19 8.61
N GLU A 178 4.51 20.88 7.64
CA GLU A 178 5.82 20.47 7.13
C GLU A 178 6.82 20.30 8.28
N PRO A 179 7.78 19.35 8.17
CA PRO A 179 8.93 19.29 9.08
C PRO A 179 9.81 20.54 9.01
#